data_AF-A0A453P8D7-F1
#
_entry.id   AF-A0A453P8D7-F1
#
_cell.length_a   1.000
_cell.length_b   1.000
_cell.length_c   1.000
_cell.angle_alpha   90.00
_cell.angle_beta   90.00
_cell.angle_gamma   90.00
#
_symmetry.space_group_name_H-M   'P 1'
#
loop_
_entity.id
_entity.type
_entity.pdbx_description
1 polymer ?
#
loop_
_entity_poly.entity_id
_entity_poly.type
_entity_poly.pdbx_seq_one_letter_code
_entity_poly.pdbx_strand_id
1 'polypeptide(L)'
;MGAAAADLEARQLLILRRVEDLELAAQQHRLGALSLSDAEAEVEAGDTEERLSALLAARGVHDFAFRRVPADYYDRPLEERRDLLAADSVAQLCKSIVMVNTKAAADVVDCSNPKNSKYYVVIVQYMARLNAENIKNFLYTLNESQIPKKRFNMRLAPEEESLMLTGFVHNGVTCIGMKTDIPGLSSGYHR
;
A
#
# COMPACT_ATOMS: atom_id res chain seq x y z
N MET A 1 22.89 -40.91 21.73
CA MET A 1 22.68 -39.99 20.59
C MET A 1 21.43 -39.09 20.71
N GLY A 2 20.49 -39.31 21.65
CA GLY A 2 19.25 -38.51 21.72
C GLY A 2 19.35 -37.11 22.35
N ALA A 3 20.23 -36.91 23.35
CA ALA A 3 20.28 -35.64 24.08
C ALA A 3 20.86 -34.47 23.26
N ALA A 4 21.88 -34.71 22.44
CA ALA A 4 22.48 -33.70 21.58
C ALA A 4 21.55 -33.28 20.42
N ALA A 5 20.73 -34.22 19.92
CA ALA A 5 19.73 -33.93 18.90
C ALA A 5 18.59 -33.07 19.47
N ALA A 6 18.13 -33.36 20.69
CA ALA A 6 17.09 -32.58 21.37
C ALA A 6 17.56 -31.15 21.73
N ASP A 7 18.81 -30.97 22.15
CA ASP A 7 19.38 -29.62 22.39
C ASP A 7 19.50 -28.82 21.09
N LEU A 8 19.86 -29.46 19.98
CA LEU A 8 19.91 -28.80 18.66
C LEU A 8 18.51 -28.35 18.20
N GLU A 9 17.51 -29.21 18.33
CA GLU A 9 16.12 -28.92 17.96
C GLU A 9 15.54 -27.77 18.80
N ALA A 10 15.82 -27.76 20.12
CA ALA A 10 15.41 -26.67 21.01
C ALA A 10 16.05 -25.33 20.61
N ARG A 11 17.33 -25.33 20.22
CA ARG A 11 18.02 -24.12 19.74
C ARG A 11 17.49 -23.66 18.38
N GLN A 12 17.17 -24.58 17.48
CA GLN A 12 16.58 -24.23 16.18
C GLN A 12 15.22 -23.56 16.34
N LEU A 13 14.34 -24.11 17.18
CA LEU A 13 13.04 -23.51 17.48
C LEU A 13 13.17 -22.13 18.13
N LEU A 14 14.14 -21.94 19.02
CA LEU A 14 14.41 -20.64 19.64
C LEU A 14 14.88 -19.60 18.62
N ILE A 15 15.74 -20.01 17.67
CA ILE A 15 16.21 -19.12 16.59
C ILE A 15 15.04 -18.73 15.69
N LEU A 16 14.21 -19.68 15.27
CA LEU A 16 13.05 -19.41 14.42
C LEU A 16 12.09 -18.41 15.07
N ARG A 17 11.80 -18.59 16.37
CA ARG A 17 10.96 -17.66 17.13
C ARG A 17 11.55 -16.25 17.20
N ARG A 18 12.86 -16.13 17.41
CA ARG A 18 13.56 -14.84 17.40
C ARG A 18 13.54 -14.17 16.02
N VAL A 19 13.61 -14.94 14.95
CA VAL A 19 13.49 -14.42 13.59
C VAL A 19 12.07 -13.88 13.36
N GLU A 20 11.03 -14.63 13.73
CA GLU A 20 9.64 -14.14 13.68
C GLU A 20 9.45 -12.85 14.49
N ASP A 21 9.98 -12.79 15.72
CA ASP A 21 9.88 -11.59 16.56
C ASP A 21 10.58 -10.37 15.92
N LEU A 22 11.75 -10.59 15.30
CA LEU A 22 12.50 -9.55 14.59
C LEU A 22 11.79 -9.11 13.30
N GLU A 23 11.21 -10.04 12.55
CA GLU A 23 10.42 -9.75 11.35
C GLU A 23 9.18 -8.93 11.71
N LEU A 24 8.47 -9.29 12.77
CA LEU A 24 7.31 -8.55 13.28
C LEU A 24 7.71 -7.15 13.73
N ALA A 25 8.80 -7.01 14.49
CA ALA A 25 9.31 -5.72 14.94
C ALA A 25 9.75 -4.85 13.76
N ALA A 26 10.39 -5.42 12.74
CA ALA A 26 10.77 -4.70 11.53
C ALA A 26 9.55 -4.27 10.70
N GLN A 27 8.51 -5.11 10.62
CA GLN A 27 7.24 -4.75 9.99
C GLN A 27 6.52 -3.63 10.74
N GLN A 28 6.47 -3.70 12.07
CA GLN A 28 5.89 -2.66 12.93
C GLN A 28 6.68 -1.35 12.85
N HIS A 29 8.02 -1.41 12.80
CA HIS A 29 8.86 -0.23 12.61
C HIS A 29 8.68 0.36 11.20
N ARG A 30 8.53 -0.47 10.17
CA ARG A 30 8.23 -0.01 8.80
C ARG A 30 6.87 0.68 8.73
N LEU A 31 5.86 0.15 9.43
CA LEU A 31 4.54 0.78 9.56
C LEU A 31 4.59 2.06 10.42
N GLY A 32 5.38 2.09 11.48
CA GLY A 32 5.60 3.27 12.32
C GLY A 32 6.35 4.39 11.61
N ALA A 33 7.32 4.06 10.75
CA ALA A 33 8.03 5.01 9.89
C ALA A 33 7.15 5.58 8.76
N LEU A 34 6.06 4.90 8.42
CA LEU A 34 5.00 5.44 7.55
C LEU A 34 4.06 6.38 8.33
N SER A 35 3.95 6.23 9.65
CA SER A 35 3.06 6.97 10.56
C SER A 35 3.75 8.16 11.27
N LEU A 36 4.90 8.62 10.78
CA LEU A 36 5.47 9.89 11.25
C LEU A 36 4.58 11.03 10.76
N SER A 37 3.81 11.59 11.69
CA SER A 37 2.94 12.74 11.53
C SER A 37 3.65 13.87 10.80
N ASP A 38 2.99 14.35 9.75
CA ASP A 38 3.37 15.46 8.88
C ASP A 38 3.97 16.64 9.67
N ALA A 39 5.24 16.93 9.40
CA ALA A 39 5.67 18.31 9.44
C ALA A 39 4.99 18.99 8.25
N GLU A 40 3.99 19.83 8.55
CA GLU A 40 3.27 20.67 7.60
C GLU A 40 4.28 21.53 6.81
N ALA A 41 4.70 20.99 5.66
CA ALA A 41 5.38 21.75 4.64
C ALA A 41 4.32 22.11 3.59
N GLU A 42 3.63 23.22 3.81
CA GLU A 42 3.01 23.96 2.70
C GLU A 42 4.14 24.34 1.74
N VAL A 43 4.21 23.70 0.57
CA VAL A 43 5.19 24.07 -0.46
C VAL A 43 4.52 24.02 -1.82
N GLU A 44 4.68 25.14 -2.52
CA GLU A 44 4.33 25.38 -3.92
C GLU A 44 4.82 24.28 -4.87
N ALA A 45 4.34 24.33 -6.11
CA ALA A 45 4.62 23.45 -7.25
C ALA A 45 6.12 23.19 -7.53
N GLY A 46 6.80 22.48 -6.63
CA GLY A 46 8.09 21.84 -6.86
C GLY A 46 7.94 20.56 -7.66
N ASP A 47 9.05 20.09 -8.26
CA ASP A 47 9.09 18.84 -9.01
C ASP A 47 8.60 17.69 -8.11
N THR A 48 7.47 17.08 -8.48
CA THR A 48 6.88 15.95 -7.72
C THR A 48 7.89 14.82 -7.58
N GLU A 49 8.77 14.64 -8.56
CA GLU A 49 9.86 13.66 -8.53
C GLU A 49 10.83 13.93 -7.37
N GLU A 50 11.24 15.19 -7.18
CA GLU A 50 12.17 15.59 -6.12
C GLU A 50 11.55 15.40 -4.73
N ARG A 51 10.29 15.84 -4.57
CA ARG A 51 9.53 15.65 -3.33
C ARG A 51 9.40 14.18 -2.94
N LEU A 52 9.02 13.33 -3.90
CA LEU A 52 8.87 11.90 -3.66
C LEU A 52 10.23 11.21 -3.41
N SER A 53 11.29 11.64 -4.10
CA SER A 53 12.64 11.14 -3.88
C SER A 53 13.14 11.42 -2.47
N ALA A 54 12.96 12.66 -1.99
CA ALA A 54 13.31 13.04 -0.63
C ALA A 54 12.53 12.23 0.41
N LEU A 55 11.23 12.02 0.18
CA LEU A 55 10.37 11.22 1.06
C LEU A 55 10.83 9.76 1.14
N LEU A 56 11.15 9.14 0.00
CA LEU A 56 11.64 7.76 -0.05
C LEU A 56 12.98 7.62 0.67
N ALA A 57 13.92 8.54 0.41
CA ALA A 57 15.21 8.56 1.08
C ALA A 57 15.09 8.74 2.60
N ALA A 58 14.22 9.64 3.07
CA ALA A 58 13.95 9.85 4.49
C ALA A 58 13.36 8.60 5.17
N ARG A 59 12.65 7.76 4.40
CA ARG A 59 12.09 6.47 4.85
C ARG A 59 13.04 5.28 4.66
N GLY A 60 14.31 5.53 4.32
CA GLY A 60 15.33 4.50 4.14
C GLY A 60 15.19 3.68 2.84
N VAL A 61 14.35 4.12 1.90
CA VAL A 61 14.23 3.50 0.58
C VAL A 61 15.23 4.19 -0.34
N HIS A 62 16.34 3.51 -0.60
CA HIS A 62 17.45 4.07 -1.40
C HIS A 62 17.58 3.45 -2.79
N ASP A 63 16.90 2.33 -3.05
CA ASP A 63 16.90 1.64 -4.33
C ASP A 63 15.54 1.85 -5.03
N PHE A 64 15.47 2.90 -5.83
CA PHE A 64 14.31 3.23 -6.67
C PHE A 64 14.74 4.07 -7.87
N ALA A 65 13.91 4.11 -8.91
CA ALA A 65 14.10 4.98 -10.06
C ALA A 65 12.76 5.52 -10.55
N PHE A 66 12.67 6.83 -10.73
CA PHE A 66 11.56 7.45 -11.45
C PHE A 66 11.82 7.40 -12.96
N ARG A 67 10.76 7.14 -13.73
CA ARG A 67 10.81 7.09 -15.20
C ARG A 67 9.84 8.11 -15.76
N ARG A 68 10.35 9.09 -16.51
CA ARG A 68 9.52 10.02 -17.29
C ARG A 68 9.03 9.30 -18.53
N VAL A 69 7.72 9.40 -18.77
CA VAL A 69 7.05 8.76 -19.91
C VAL A 69 6.38 9.83 -20.79
N PRO A 70 6.15 9.56 -22.08
CA PRO A 70 5.39 10.44 -22.95
C PRO A 70 3.98 10.77 -22.41
N ALA A 71 3.41 11.90 -22.85
CA ALA A 71 2.08 12.35 -22.39
C ALA A 71 0.96 11.37 -22.76
N ASP A 72 1.11 10.62 -23.84
CA ASP A 72 0.17 9.59 -24.33
C ASP A 72 0.38 8.22 -23.65
N TYR A 73 1.17 8.13 -22.58
CA TYR A 73 1.48 6.88 -21.88
C TYR A 73 0.24 6.04 -21.54
N TYR A 74 -0.84 6.69 -21.07
CA TYR A 74 -2.08 6.00 -20.69
C TYR A 74 -2.95 5.58 -21.87
N ASP A 75 -2.65 6.02 -23.09
CA ASP A 75 -3.34 5.64 -24.32
C ASP A 75 -2.68 4.42 -24.99
N ARG A 76 -1.44 4.10 -24.62
CA ARG A 76 -0.66 3.00 -25.19
C ARG A 76 -1.05 1.61 -24.65
N PRO A 77 -0.82 0.53 -25.38
CA PRO A 77 -0.93 -0.85 -24.88
C PRO A 77 -0.03 -1.12 -23.66
N LEU A 78 -0.37 -2.13 -22.85
CA LEU A 78 0.38 -2.45 -21.63
C LEU A 78 1.81 -2.91 -21.91
N GLU A 79 2.04 -3.56 -23.04
CA GLU A 79 3.35 -4.02 -23.50
C GLU A 79 4.29 -2.83 -23.77
N GLU A 80 3.79 -1.78 -24.41
CA GLU A 80 4.56 -0.54 -24.61
C GLU A 80 4.82 0.19 -23.29
N ARG A 81 3.84 0.21 -22.39
CA ARG A 81 4.02 0.82 -21.05
C ARG A 81 5.10 0.08 -20.25
N ARG A 82 5.15 -1.25 -20.34
CA ARG A 82 6.20 -2.07 -19.74
C ARG A 82 7.56 -1.63 -20.26
N ASP A 83 7.71 -1.49 -21.57
CA ASP A 83 8.98 -1.12 -22.20
C ASP A 83 9.41 0.31 -21.80
N LEU A 84 8.48 1.26 -21.77
CA LEU A 84 8.73 2.64 -21.33
C LEU A 84 9.17 2.73 -19.85
N LEU A 85 8.64 1.85 -18.99
CA LEU A 85 9.01 1.77 -17.59
C LEU A 85 10.21 0.84 -17.32
N ALA A 86 10.74 0.19 -18.35
CA ALA A 86 11.80 -0.82 -18.25
C ALA A 86 11.48 -1.96 -17.26
N ALA A 87 10.22 -2.41 -17.25
CA ALA A 87 9.79 -3.56 -16.46
C ALA A 87 10.04 -4.89 -17.21
N ASP A 88 10.31 -5.98 -16.50
CA ASP A 88 10.57 -7.30 -17.11
C ASP A 88 9.29 -7.91 -17.71
N SER A 89 8.13 -7.57 -17.14
CA SER A 89 6.84 -8.11 -17.57
C SER A 89 5.70 -7.14 -17.29
N VAL A 90 4.60 -7.28 -18.05
CA VAL A 90 3.36 -6.54 -17.81
C VAL A 90 2.78 -6.84 -16.42
N ALA A 91 3.07 -8.01 -15.85
CA ALA A 91 2.65 -8.37 -14.49
C ALA A 91 3.32 -7.50 -13.40
N GLN A 92 4.48 -6.89 -13.66
CA GLN A 92 5.10 -5.95 -12.72
C GLN A 92 4.43 -4.56 -12.73
N LEU A 93 3.59 -4.26 -13.74
CA LEU A 93 2.89 -2.99 -13.80
C LEU A 93 1.73 -2.96 -12.81
N CYS A 94 1.78 -2.00 -11.88
CA CYS A 94 0.76 -1.79 -10.87
C CYS A 94 0.09 -0.42 -11.01
N LYS A 95 -1.13 -0.32 -10.48
CA LYS A 95 -1.86 0.93 -10.29
C LYS A 95 -2.33 1.01 -8.84
N SER A 96 -2.37 2.24 -8.32
CA SER A 96 -2.93 2.55 -7.01
C SER A 96 -4.32 3.16 -7.19
N ILE A 97 -5.30 2.65 -6.45
CA ILE A 97 -6.70 3.07 -6.56
C ILE A 97 -7.23 3.40 -5.17
N VAL A 98 -7.79 4.59 -5.00
CA VAL A 98 -8.49 4.94 -3.76
C VAL A 98 -9.88 4.33 -3.76
N MET A 99 -10.19 3.58 -2.71
CA MET A 99 -11.45 2.92 -2.48
C MET A 99 -12.13 3.53 -1.26
N VAL A 100 -13.43 3.82 -1.35
CA VAL A 100 -14.28 4.33 -0.28
C VAL A 100 -15.21 3.25 0.26
N ASN A 101 -15.31 3.13 1.58
CA ASN A 101 -16.31 2.31 2.24
C ASN A 101 -17.63 3.07 2.39
N THR A 102 -18.59 2.81 1.51
CA THR A 102 -19.88 3.53 1.52
C THR A 102 -20.86 3.03 2.58
N LYS A 103 -20.52 1.95 3.31
CA LYS A 103 -21.32 1.40 4.41
C LYS A 103 -20.65 1.49 5.78
N ALA A 104 -19.52 2.21 5.86
CA ALA A 104 -18.89 2.57 7.11
C ALA A 104 -19.90 3.23 8.07
N ALA A 105 -19.66 3.10 9.39
CA ALA A 105 -20.48 3.79 10.38
C ALA A 105 -20.24 5.32 10.31
N ALA A 106 -21.18 6.11 10.81
CA ALA A 106 -21.16 7.56 10.62
C ALA A 106 -19.99 8.27 11.34
N ASP A 107 -19.48 7.64 12.39
CA ASP A 107 -18.29 8.01 13.15
C ASP A 107 -16.98 7.66 12.43
N VAL A 108 -17.02 6.80 11.40
CA VAL A 108 -15.86 6.43 10.58
C VAL A 108 -15.77 7.35 9.38
N VAL A 109 -15.05 8.46 9.56
CA VAL A 109 -14.96 9.55 8.57
C VAL A 109 -13.58 9.67 7.92
N ASP A 110 -12.54 9.09 8.53
CA ASP A 110 -11.15 9.31 8.16
C ASP A 110 -10.38 8.00 7.86
N CYS A 111 -9.05 8.12 7.79
CA CYS A 111 -8.12 7.03 7.47
C CYS A 111 -7.29 6.55 8.69
N SER A 112 -7.66 6.95 9.91
CA SER A 112 -6.83 6.80 11.10
C SER A 112 -6.69 5.36 11.61
N ASN A 113 -7.67 4.50 11.33
CA ASN A 113 -7.69 3.12 11.81
C ASN A 113 -7.55 2.14 10.64
N PRO A 114 -6.39 1.51 10.42
CA PRO A 114 -6.19 0.56 9.32
C PRO A 114 -7.13 -0.66 9.35
N LYS A 115 -7.76 -0.99 10.49
CA LYS A 115 -8.76 -2.06 10.59
C LYS A 115 -10.17 -1.60 10.22
N ASN A 116 -10.44 -0.30 10.27
CA ASN A 116 -11.76 0.28 10.01
C ASN A 116 -11.71 1.75 9.55
N SER A 117 -11.03 2.01 8.43
CA SER A 117 -10.98 3.33 7.79
C SER A 117 -12.12 3.55 6.79
N LYS A 118 -12.43 4.82 6.53
CA LYS A 118 -13.37 5.23 5.48
C LYS A 118 -12.79 4.98 4.09
N TYR A 119 -11.49 5.22 3.91
CA TYR A 119 -10.78 5.08 2.64
C TYR A 119 -9.60 4.12 2.76
N TYR A 120 -9.29 3.44 1.65
CA TYR A 120 -8.13 2.57 1.51
C TYR A 120 -7.50 2.80 0.14
N VAL A 121 -6.17 2.76 0.05
CA VAL A 121 -5.48 2.72 -1.24
C VAL A 121 -5.18 1.27 -1.59
N VAL A 122 -5.63 0.82 -2.74
CA VAL A 122 -5.43 -0.57 -3.21
C VAL A 122 -4.47 -0.58 -4.38
N ILE A 123 -3.36 -1.29 -4.20
CA ILE A 123 -2.31 -1.48 -5.19
C ILE A 123 -2.56 -2.81 -5.88
N VAL A 124 -2.88 -2.77 -7.17
CA VAL A 124 -3.17 -3.95 -7.99
C VAL A 124 -2.42 -3.91 -9.30
N GLN A 125 -2.13 -5.07 -9.86
CA GLN A 125 -1.55 -5.17 -11.20
C GLN A 125 -2.54 -4.70 -12.27
N TYR A 126 -2.04 -4.15 -13.37
CA TYR A 126 -2.89 -3.76 -14.51
C TYR A 126 -3.67 -4.93 -15.10
N MET A 127 -3.08 -6.13 -15.10
CA MET A 127 -3.75 -7.35 -15.59
C MET A 127 -4.76 -7.93 -14.59
N ALA A 128 -4.64 -7.57 -13.31
CA ALA A 128 -5.52 -8.08 -12.26
C ALA A 128 -6.84 -7.30 -12.24
N ARG A 129 -7.94 -8.03 -12.11
CA ARG A 129 -9.25 -7.42 -11.83
C ARG A 129 -9.38 -7.20 -10.34
N LEU A 130 -9.65 -5.96 -9.95
CA LEU A 130 -9.96 -5.62 -8.57
C LEU A 130 -11.22 -6.37 -8.13
N ASN A 131 -11.10 -7.17 -7.08
CA ASN A 131 -12.22 -7.93 -6.52
C ASN A 131 -12.67 -7.31 -5.19
N ALA A 132 -13.76 -6.55 -5.23
CA ALA A 132 -14.33 -5.90 -4.06
C ALA A 132 -14.75 -6.88 -2.95
N GLU A 133 -15.17 -8.11 -3.32
CA GLU A 133 -15.52 -9.16 -2.36
C GLU A 133 -14.28 -9.66 -1.60
N ASN A 134 -13.15 -9.80 -2.30
CA ASN A 134 -11.88 -10.19 -1.67
C ASN A 134 -11.41 -9.10 -0.70
N ILE A 135 -11.49 -7.83 -1.09
CA ILE A 135 -11.15 -6.70 -0.21
C ILE A 135 -12.06 -6.70 1.02
N LYS A 136 -13.37 -6.87 0.82
CA LYS A 136 -14.35 -6.95 1.91
C LYS A 136 -14.01 -8.07 2.89
N ASN A 137 -13.69 -9.26 2.40
CA ASN A 137 -13.32 -10.40 3.24
C ASN A 137 -11.99 -10.17 3.95
N PHE A 138 -11.00 -9.59 3.25
CA PHE A 138 -9.72 -9.23 3.85
C PHE A 138 -9.90 -8.24 5.01
N LEU A 139 -10.64 -7.15 4.81
CA LEU A 139 -10.90 -6.15 5.86
C LEU A 139 -11.68 -6.73 7.03
N TYR A 140 -12.65 -7.61 6.77
CA TYR A 140 -13.37 -8.31 7.83
C TYR A 140 -12.43 -9.16 8.70
N THR A 141 -11.50 -9.89 8.07
CA THR A 141 -10.49 -10.68 8.78
C THR A 141 -9.47 -9.79 9.50
N LEU A 142 -9.01 -8.71 8.87
CA LEU A 142 -8.07 -7.73 9.44
C LEU A 142 -8.64 -7.08 10.71
N ASN A 143 -9.96 -6.87 10.74
CA ASN A 143 -10.68 -6.37 11.90
C ASN A 143 -11.11 -7.48 12.88
N GLU A 144 -10.48 -8.66 12.85
CA GLU A 144 -10.74 -9.76 13.79
C GLU A 144 -12.23 -10.15 13.86
N SER A 145 -12.97 -9.99 12.76
CA SER A 145 -14.41 -10.27 12.66
C SER A 145 -15.32 -9.44 13.58
N GLN A 146 -14.82 -8.38 14.23
CA GLN A 146 -15.60 -7.58 15.19
C GLN A 146 -16.68 -6.72 14.50
N ILE A 147 -16.42 -6.20 13.29
CA ILE A 147 -17.36 -5.39 12.52
C ILE A 147 -18.12 -6.29 11.54
N PRO A 148 -19.46 -6.23 11.48
CA PRO A 148 -20.24 -7.03 10.55
C PRO A 148 -19.85 -6.81 9.08
N LYS A 149 -19.71 -7.89 8.29
CA LYS A 149 -19.35 -7.82 6.85
C LYS A 149 -20.16 -6.80 6.03
N LYS A 150 -21.44 -6.59 6.36
CA LYS A 150 -22.32 -5.62 5.69
C LYS A 150 -21.87 -4.16 5.81
N ARG A 151 -20.97 -3.85 6.75
CA ARG A 151 -20.38 -2.52 6.96
C ARG A 151 -19.18 -2.25 6.04
N PHE A 152 -18.74 -3.25 5.28
CA PHE A 152 -17.66 -3.12 4.31
C PHE A 152 -18.27 -3.18 2.90
N ASN A 153 -18.41 -2.03 2.26
CA ASN A 153 -18.87 -1.90 0.88
C ASN A 153 -17.91 -0.99 0.12
N MET A 154 -16.84 -1.58 -0.39
CA MET A 154 -15.76 -0.85 -1.06
C MET A 154 -16.18 -0.47 -2.48
N ARG A 155 -16.17 0.82 -2.78
CA ARG A 155 -16.40 1.41 -4.11
C ARG A 155 -15.23 2.28 -4.52
N LEU A 156 -15.08 2.54 -5.81
CA LEU A 156 -14.11 3.52 -6.28
C LEU A 156 -14.45 4.88 -5.67
N ALA A 157 -13.46 5.56 -5.09
CA ALA A 157 -13.66 6.92 -4.60
C ALA A 157 -13.93 7.87 -5.78
N PRO A 158 -14.83 8.85 -5.64
CA PRO A 158 -14.96 9.94 -6.60
C PRO A 158 -13.61 10.63 -6.85
N GLU A 159 -13.40 11.14 -8.06
CA GLU A 159 -12.11 11.75 -8.44
C GLU A 159 -11.75 12.96 -7.56
N GLU A 160 -12.74 13.75 -7.19
CA GLU A 160 -12.56 14.90 -6.29
C GLU A 160 -12.09 14.46 -4.90
N GLU A 161 -12.72 13.43 -4.32
CA GLU A 161 -12.30 12.86 -3.03
C GLU A 161 -10.89 12.26 -3.14
N SER A 162 -10.59 11.54 -4.22
CA SER A 162 -9.25 11.00 -4.47
C SER A 162 -8.20 12.11 -4.58
N LEU A 163 -8.51 13.20 -5.28
CA LEU A 163 -7.61 14.34 -5.41
C LEU A 163 -7.39 15.04 -4.05
N MET A 164 -8.45 15.23 -3.27
CA MET A 164 -8.35 15.83 -1.93
C MET A 164 -7.47 14.99 -1.00
N LEU A 165 -7.69 13.68 -0.97
CA LEU A 165 -6.98 12.75 -0.08
C LEU A 165 -5.53 12.50 -0.52
N THR A 166 -5.29 12.38 -1.83
CA THR A 166 -3.98 11.96 -2.34
C THR A 166 -3.12 13.12 -2.82
N GLY A 167 -3.74 14.23 -3.26
CA GLY A 167 -3.03 15.31 -3.94
C GLY A 167 -2.63 14.99 -5.39
N PHE A 168 -3.04 13.83 -5.92
CA PHE A 168 -2.73 13.41 -7.29
C PHE A 168 -4.01 13.37 -8.14
N VAL A 169 -3.86 13.76 -9.40
CA VAL A 169 -4.94 13.73 -10.40
C VAL A 169 -5.25 12.29 -10.85
N HIS A 170 -6.34 12.14 -11.61
CA HIS A 170 -6.70 10.87 -12.25
C HIS A 170 -5.49 10.27 -13.00
N ASN A 171 -5.28 8.95 -12.87
CA ASN A 171 -4.10 8.23 -13.35
C ASN A 171 -2.73 8.65 -12.79
N GLY A 172 -2.65 9.67 -11.92
CA GLY A 172 -1.41 10.07 -11.23
C GLY A 172 -1.26 9.51 -9.82
N VAL A 173 -2.25 8.79 -9.31
CA VAL A 173 -2.29 8.33 -7.92
C VAL A 173 -1.16 7.36 -7.62
N THR A 174 -0.37 7.69 -6.61
CA THR A 174 0.71 6.88 -6.04
C THR A 174 0.39 6.53 -4.59
N CYS A 175 0.96 5.43 -4.09
CA CYS A 175 0.82 5.02 -2.68
C CYS A 175 1.80 5.72 -1.72
N ILE A 176 2.64 6.63 -2.24
CA ILE A 176 3.59 7.44 -1.48
C ILE A 176 3.33 8.93 -1.67
N GLY A 177 3.61 9.71 -0.63
CA GLY A 177 3.53 11.19 -0.67
C GLY A 177 2.12 11.73 -0.86
N MET A 178 1.10 10.99 -0.42
CA MET A 178 -0.29 11.43 -0.36
C MET A 178 -0.49 12.50 0.72
N LYS A 179 -1.52 13.34 0.58
CA LYS A 179 -1.88 14.37 1.59
C LYS A 179 -2.47 13.79 2.88
N THR A 180 -3.02 12.58 2.79
CA THR A 180 -3.58 11.83 3.90
C THR A 180 -2.88 10.48 3.99
N ASP A 181 -2.59 10.02 5.21
CA ASP A 181 -2.10 8.66 5.44
C ASP A 181 -3.24 7.66 5.25
N ILE A 182 -3.41 7.18 4.01
CA ILE A 182 -4.45 6.21 3.65
C ILE A 182 -3.89 4.79 3.80
N PRO A 183 -4.52 3.90 4.59
CA PRO A 183 -4.09 2.52 4.72
C PRO A 183 -3.96 1.80 3.37
N GLY A 184 -2.79 1.23 3.14
CA GLY A 184 -2.43 0.54 1.90
C GLY A 184 -2.76 -0.95 1.92
N LEU A 185 -3.45 -1.40 0.88
CA LEU A 185 -3.71 -2.82 0.59
C LEU A 185 -2.96 -3.20 -0.68
N SER A 186 -2.12 -4.22 -0.63
CA SER A 186 -1.44 -4.75 -1.82
C SER A 186 -1.91 -6.15 -2.13
N SER A 187 -2.16 -6.42 -3.42
CA SER A 187 -2.36 -7.80 -3.89
C SER A 187 -1.01 -8.52 -3.88
N GLY A 188 -0.88 -9.56 -3.06
CA GLY A 188 0.34 -10.36 -3.00
C GLY A 188 0.68 -10.97 -4.37
N TYR A 189 1.95 -10.90 -4.75
CA TYR A 189 2.50 -11.63 -5.88
C TYR A 189 3.08 -12.93 -5.37
N HIS A 190 2.46 -14.07 -5.68
CA HIS A 190 3.11 -15.36 -5.50
C HIS A 190 4.16 -15.50 -6.60
N ARG A 191 5.45 -15.43 -6.22
CA ARG A 191 6.54 -15.96 -7.05
C ARG A 191 6.65 -17.46 -6.85
#